data_AF-A0A4P7GRR1-F1
#
_entry.id   AF-A0A4P7GRR1-F1
#
_cell.length_a   1.000
_cell.length_b   1.000
_cell.length_c   1.000
_cell.angle_alpha   90.00
_cell.angle_beta   90.00
_cell.angle_gamma   90.00
#
_symmetry.space_group_name_H-M   'P 1'
#
loop_
_entity.id
_entity.type
_entity.pdbx_description
1 polymer ?
#
loop_
_entity_poly.entity_id
_entity_poly.type
_entity_poly.pdbx_seq_one_letter_code
_entity_poly.pdbx_strand_id
1 'polypeptide(L)'
;MAAKLLFACLVAWAGGLPFGAAAGILLGWTGGAWAYWLVTGLLAVVAVNALELAVDLWRPKLDWVDPQGAMKQNYNVLLGVLAGMVSLGGAALVARYTSPLGPAVLLASVSGYLLLVATGGILLVLGLAGRVYRRVSSPSS
;
A
#
# COMPACT_ATOMS: atom_id res chain seq x y z
N MET A 1 -11.06 -11.34 -6.16
CA MET A 1 -9.99 -10.31 -6.23
C MET A 1 -10.30 -9.11 -5.35
N ALA A 2 -11.40 -8.38 -5.60
CA ALA A 2 -11.79 -7.21 -4.80
C ALA A 2 -11.90 -7.51 -3.29
N ALA A 3 -12.56 -8.61 -2.90
CA ALA A 3 -12.68 -9.01 -1.50
C ALA A 3 -11.33 -9.28 -0.82
N LYS A 4 -10.36 -9.89 -1.54
CA LYS A 4 -9.01 -10.17 -1.01
C LYS A 4 -8.22 -8.87 -0.80
N LEU A 5 -8.30 -7.95 -1.75
CA LEU A 5 -7.68 -6.63 -1.65
C LEU A 5 -8.29 -5.81 -0.51
N LEU A 6 -9.63 -5.75 -0.43
CA LEU A 6 -10.34 -5.06 0.65
C LEU A 6 -9.98 -5.63 2.02
N PHE A 7 -9.97 -6.95 2.17
CA PHE A 7 -9.61 -7.60 3.41
C PHE A 7 -8.17 -7.27 3.84
N ALA A 8 -7.21 -7.40 2.91
CA ALA A 8 -5.81 -7.08 3.19
C ALA A 8 -5.62 -5.60 3.57
N CYS A 9 -6.29 -4.69 2.86
CA CYS A 9 -6.28 -3.26 3.18
C CYS A 9 -6.89 -2.96 4.56
N LEU A 10 -8.03 -3.56 4.90
CA LEU A 10 -8.69 -3.34 6.19
C LEU A 10 -7.82 -3.82 7.35
N VAL A 11 -7.24 -5.01 7.23
CA VAL A 11 -6.36 -5.59 8.26
C VAL A 11 -5.10 -4.75 8.43
N ALA A 12 -4.44 -4.36 7.33
CA ALA A 12 -3.23 -3.56 7.38
C ALA A 12 -3.49 -2.14 7.93
N TRP A 13 -4.60 -1.52 7.55
CA TRP A 13 -4.97 -0.20 8.05
C TRP A 13 -5.31 -0.24 9.54
N ALA A 14 -6.16 -1.18 9.97
CA ALA A 14 -6.50 -1.37 11.38
C ALA A 14 -5.28 -1.70 12.24
N GLY A 15 -4.37 -2.54 11.74
CA GLY A 15 -3.12 -2.90 12.43
C GLY A 15 -2.13 -1.73 12.56
N GLY A 16 -2.18 -0.76 11.63
CA GLY A 16 -1.37 0.46 11.69
C GLY A 16 -1.90 1.53 12.66
N LEU A 17 -3.18 1.44 13.06
CA LEU A 17 -3.81 2.46 13.88
C LEU A 17 -3.12 2.69 15.24
N PRO A 18 -2.76 1.64 16.03
CA PRO A 18 -2.13 1.83 17.33
C PRO A 18 -0.79 2.57 17.24
N PHE A 19 0.00 2.30 16.20
CA PHE A 19 1.33 2.91 16.01
C PHE A 19 1.23 4.39 15.66
N GLY A 20 0.37 4.74 14.70
CA GLY A 20 0.15 6.14 14.37
C GLY A 20 -0.57 6.89 15.48
N ALA A 21 -1.44 6.21 16.25
CA ALA A 21 -2.08 6.82 17.40
C ALA A 21 -1.08 7.17 18.52
N ALA A 22 -0.18 6.23 18.84
CA ALA A 22 0.89 6.48 19.80
C ALA A 22 1.78 7.65 19.34
N ALA A 23 2.19 7.67 18.08
CA ALA A 23 2.99 8.77 17.52
C ALA A 23 2.26 10.11 17.57
N GLY A 24 0.96 10.14 17.22
CA GLY A 24 0.16 11.36 17.22
C GLY A 24 -0.07 11.95 18.60
N ILE A 25 -0.22 11.11 19.62
CA ILE A 25 -0.30 11.55 21.02
C ILE A 25 1.06 12.11 21.48
N LEU A 26 2.16 11.38 21.24
CA LEU A 26 3.50 11.78 21.67
C LEU A 26 3.98 13.08 21.01
N LEU A 27 3.61 13.29 19.74
CA LEU A 27 4.02 14.45 18.95
C LEU A 27 3.00 15.60 19.02
N GLY A 28 1.91 15.45 19.79
CA GLY A 28 0.91 16.50 19.97
C GLY A 28 0.21 16.90 18.67
N TRP A 29 -0.19 15.93 17.84
CA TRP A 29 -0.83 16.21 16.56
C TRP A 29 -2.13 17.00 16.70
N THR A 30 -2.28 18.02 15.86
CA THR A 30 -3.52 18.77 15.71
C THR A 30 -4.59 17.92 15.02
N GLY A 31 -5.87 18.27 15.15
CA GLY A 31 -6.96 17.54 14.49
C GLY A 31 -6.78 17.40 12.98
N GLY A 32 -6.20 18.40 12.32
CA GLY A 32 -5.86 18.33 10.90
C GLY A 32 -4.78 17.29 10.58
N ALA A 33 -3.79 17.12 11.43
CA ALA A 33 -2.75 16.12 11.27
C ALA A 33 -3.30 14.69 11.45
N TRP A 34 -4.23 14.48 12.37
CA TRP A 34 -4.94 13.20 12.53
C TRP A 34 -5.74 12.83 11.28
N ALA A 35 -6.54 13.77 10.76
CA ALA A 35 -7.31 13.55 9.54
C ALA A 35 -6.40 13.25 8.34
N TYR A 36 -5.32 14.01 8.20
CA TYR A 36 -4.33 13.79 7.15
C TYR A 36 -3.68 12.41 7.23
N TRP A 37 -3.26 11.98 8.42
CA TRP A 37 -2.63 10.68 8.63
C TRP A 37 -3.60 9.52 8.34
N LEU A 38 -4.86 9.61 8.77
CA LEU A 38 -5.85 8.55 8.50
C LEU A 38 -6.07 8.35 6.99
N VAL A 39 -6.21 9.45 6.24
CA VAL A 39 -6.44 9.43 4.79
C VAL A 39 -5.20 8.92 4.05
N THR A 40 -4.03 9.47 4.36
CA THR A 40 -2.78 9.07 3.69
C THR A 40 -2.34 7.66 4.07
N GLY A 41 -2.58 7.23 5.31
CA GLY A 41 -2.37 5.85 5.75
C GLY A 41 -3.25 4.85 4.98
N LEU A 42 -4.53 5.19 4.75
CA LEU A 42 -5.42 4.35 3.93
C LEU A 42 -4.93 4.26 2.48
N LEU A 43 -4.57 5.40 1.88
CA LEU A 43 -4.05 5.45 0.51
C LEU A 43 -2.76 4.64 0.35
N ALA A 44 -1.83 4.74 1.30
CA ALA A 44 -0.59 3.99 1.31
C ALA A 44 -0.85 2.47 1.41
N VAL A 45 -1.77 2.05 2.27
CA VAL A 45 -2.16 0.65 2.41
C VAL A 45 -2.77 0.12 1.12
N VAL A 46 -3.67 0.87 0.48
CA VAL A 46 -4.26 0.50 -0.82
C VAL A 46 -3.19 0.39 -1.91
N ALA A 47 -2.27 1.36 -1.98
CA ALA A 47 -1.17 1.35 -2.94
C ALA A 47 -0.30 0.09 -2.82
N VAL A 48 0.17 -0.23 -1.61
CA VAL A 48 1.05 -1.37 -1.36
C VAL A 48 0.33 -2.69 -1.68
N ASN A 49 -0.87 -2.90 -1.14
CA ASN A 49 -1.60 -4.16 -1.34
C ASN A 49 -2.02 -4.37 -2.81
N ALA A 50 -2.35 -3.30 -3.54
CA ALA A 50 -2.66 -3.40 -4.96
C ALA A 50 -1.41 -3.78 -5.78
N LEU A 51 -0.25 -3.18 -5.47
CA LEU A 51 1.00 -3.53 -6.14
C LEU A 51 1.45 -4.96 -5.84
N GLU A 52 1.37 -5.40 -4.59
CA GLU A 52 1.66 -6.79 -4.22
C GLU A 52 0.77 -7.78 -4.97
N LEU A 53 -0.53 -7.50 -5.03
CA LEU A 53 -1.47 -8.32 -5.78
C LEU A 53 -1.17 -8.30 -7.28
N ALA A 54 -0.72 -7.18 -7.84
CA ALA A 54 -0.29 -7.11 -9.24
C ALA A 54 0.95 -7.97 -9.49
N VAL A 55 1.91 -8.00 -8.58
CA VAL A 55 3.09 -8.86 -8.64
C VAL A 55 2.70 -10.34 -8.55
N ASP A 56 1.81 -10.70 -7.63
CA ASP A 56 1.28 -12.06 -7.49
C ASP A 56 0.58 -12.52 -8.78
N LEU A 57 -0.18 -11.63 -9.42
CA LEU A 57 -0.83 -11.90 -10.72
C LEU A 57 0.17 -12.03 -11.87
N TRP A 58 1.29 -11.34 -11.82
CA TRP A 58 2.32 -11.41 -12.85
C TRP A 58 3.18 -12.69 -12.72
N ARG A 59 3.39 -13.18 -11.51
CA ARG A 59 4.12 -14.43 -11.22
C ARG A 59 3.25 -15.42 -10.44
N PRO A 60 2.22 -16.01 -11.06
CA PRO A 60 1.37 -16.98 -10.39
C PRO A 60 2.20 -18.24 -10.07
N LYS A 61 2.41 -18.52 -8.77
CA LYS A 61 3.01 -19.79 -8.33
C LYS A 61 1.97 -20.90 -8.47
N LEU A 62 2.02 -21.65 -9.57
CA LEU A 62 1.12 -22.78 -9.83
C LEU A 62 1.63 -24.11 -9.24
N ASP A 63 2.91 -24.20 -8.92
CA ASP A 63 3.53 -25.45 -8.47
C ASP A 63 3.50 -25.53 -6.94
N TRP A 64 2.46 -26.16 -6.39
CA TRP A 64 2.28 -26.42 -4.97
C TRP A 64 3.02 -27.68 -4.52
N VAL A 65 4.35 -27.71 -4.71
CA VAL A 65 5.17 -28.87 -4.34
C VAL A 65 5.52 -28.86 -2.83
N ASP A 66 5.44 -27.69 -2.18
CA ASP A 66 5.75 -27.55 -0.75
C ASP A 66 4.73 -26.63 -0.02
N PRO A 67 3.89 -27.17 0.89
CA PRO A 67 2.89 -26.40 1.63
C PRO A 67 3.51 -25.34 2.56
N GLN A 68 4.77 -25.50 2.99
CA GLN A 68 5.43 -24.48 3.82
C GLN A 68 5.91 -23.26 3.02
N GLY A 69 6.11 -23.42 1.70
CA GLY A 69 6.48 -22.32 0.79
C GLY A 69 5.37 -21.31 0.53
N ALA A 70 4.10 -21.71 0.73
CA ALA A 70 2.93 -20.84 0.59
C ALA A 70 2.68 -19.97 1.84
N MET A 71 3.17 -20.40 3.01
CA MET A 71 2.93 -19.74 4.30
C MET A 71 4.10 -18.87 4.78
N LYS A 72 5.31 -19.03 4.18
CA LYS A 72 6.42 -18.11 4.44
C LYS A 72 5.97 -16.69 4.09
N GLN A 73 5.80 -15.88 5.13
CA GLN A 73 5.40 -14.49 5.11
C GLN A 73 6.00 -13.80 3.88
N ASN A 74 5.13 -13.29 3.01
CA ASN A 74 5.51 -12.58 1.80
C ASN A 74 6.48 -11.48 2.24
N TYR A 75 7.78 -11.65 1.99
CA TYR A 75 8.82 -10.68 2.38
C TYR A 75 8.49 -9.29 1.83
N ASN A 76 7.71 -9.24 0.75
CA ASN A 76 7.16 -8.02 0.17
C ASN A 76 6.27 -7.24 1.14
N VAL A 77 5.54 -7.90 2.05
CA VAL A 77 4.71 -7.24 3.08
C VAL A 77 5.58 -6.52 4.11
N LEU A 78 6.65 -7.16 4.57
CA LEU A 78 7.59 -6.53 5.51
C LEU A 78 8.36 -5.38 4.82
N LEU A 79 8.82 -5.60 3.58
CA LEU A 79 9.48 -4.57 2.78
C LEU A 79 8.53 -3.42 2.41
N GLY A 80 7.25 -3.70 2.17
CA GLY A 80 6.22 -2.71 1.87
C GLY A 80 5.89 -1.84 3.09
N VAL A 81 5.83 -2.44 4.28
CA VAL A 81 5.69 -1.69 5.54
C VAL A 81 6.94 -0.83 5.79
N LEU A 82 8.14 -1.39 5.67
CA LEU A 82 9.39 -0.64 5.87
C LEU A 82 9.58 0.47 4.85
N ALA A 83 9.33 0.20 3.56
CA ALA A 83 9.38 1.20 2.52
C ALA A 83 8.31 2.28 2.75
N GLY A 84 7.10 1.92 3.16
CA GLY A 84 6.04 2.88 3.53
C GLY A 84 6.45 3.79 4.69
N MET A 85 7.04 3.22 5.74
CA MET A 85 7.52 3.98 6.90
C MET A 85 8.71 4.90 6.55
N VAL A 86 9.67 4.42 5.76
CA VAL A 86 10.81 5.21 5.29
C VAL A 86 10.36 6.31 4.32
N SER A 87 9.38 6.05 3.46
CA SER A 87 8.84 7.04 2.51
C SER A 87 8.09 8.14 3.23
N LEU A 88 7.21 7.78 4.19
CA LEU A 88 6.43 8.75 4.98
C LEU A 88 7.31 9.54 5.96
N GLY A 89 8.23 8.86 6.66
CA GLY A 89 9.18 9.50 7.56
C GLY A 89 10.22 10.37 6.83
N GLY A 90 10.71 9.89 5.68
CA GLY A 90 11.63 10.62 4.80
C GLY A 90 10.97 11.85 4.19
N ALA A 91 9.72 11.73 3.71
CA ALA A 91 8.96 12.88 3.21
C ALA A 91 8.71 13.92 4.31
N ALA A 92 8.37 13.50 5.53
CA ALA A 92 8.18 14.40 6.66
C ALA A 92 9.48 15.14 7.08
N LEU A 93 10.62 14.46 7.03
CA LEU A 93 11.94 15.07 7.30
C LEU A 93 12.34 16.05 6.18
N VAL A 94 12.17 15.66 4.91
CA VAL A 94 12.39 16.55 3.76
C VAL A 94 11.50 17.79 3.88
N ALA A 95 10.24 17.65 4.29
CA ALA A 95 9.33 18.77 4.55
C ALA A 95 9.80 19.72 5.64
N ARG A 96 10.33 19.17 6.73
CA ARG A 96 10.86 19.93 7.86
C ARG A 96 12.09 20.74 7.49
N TYR A 97 12.91 20.26 6.54
CA TYR A 97 14.27 20.78 6.33
C TYR A 97 14.57 21.35 4.94
N THR A 98 13.71 21.17 3.91
CA THR A 98 14.07 21.54 2.53
C THR A 98 13.02 22.32 1.73
N SER A 99 11.80 22.54 2.22
CA SER A 99 10.76 23.20 1.40
C SER A 99 10.73 24.74 1.59
N PRO A 100 11.14 25.54 0.58
CA PRO A 100 10.80 26.97 0.52
C PRO A 100 9.31 27.20 0.20
N LEU A 101 8.58 26.16 -0.19
CA LEU A 101 7.17 26.20 -0.65
C LEU A 101 6.17 25.95 0.50
N GLY A 102 6.67 25.80 1.73
CA GLY A 102 5.86 25.54 2.91
C GLY A 102 5.37 24.09 3.04
N PRO A 103 4.84 23.71 4.21
CA PRO A 103 4.41 22.34 4.51
C PRO A 103 3.21 21.86 3.68
N ALA A 104 2.33 22.78 3.25
CA ALA A 104 1.11 22.44 2.53
C ALA A 104 1.38 21.80 1.16
N VAL A 105 2.32 22.35 0.38
CA VAL A 105 2.68 21.81 -0.95
C VAL A 105 3.25 20.41 -0.83
N LEU A 106 4.06 20.17 0.21
CA LEU A 106 4.61 18.84 0.41
C LEU A 106 3.53 17.82 0.81
N LEU A 107 2.65 18.16 1.75
CA LEU A 107 1.54 17.30 2.13
C LEU A 107 0.64 16.97 0.92
N ALA A 108 0.40 17.96 0.04
CA ALA A 108 -0.34 17.76 -1.20
C ALA A 108 0.40 16.86 -2.18
N SER A 109 1.72 17.00 -2.33
CA SER A 109 2.52 16.16 -3.21
C SER A 109 2.57 14.69 -2.76
N VAL A 110 2.68 14.45 -1.44
CA VAL A 110 2.60 13.10 -0.86
C VAL A 110 1.23 12.48 -1.12
N SER A 111 0.14 13.23 -0.88
CA SER A 111 -1.21 12.77 -1.17
C SER A 111 -1.40 12.46 -2.66
N GLY A 112 -0.90 13.33 -3.54
CA GLY A 112 -0.96 13.15 -5.00
C GLY A 112 -0.20 11.91 -5.46
N TYR A 113 1.01 11.69 -4.94
CA TYR A 113 1.80 10.49 -5.21
C TYR A 113 1.07 9.22 -4.75
N LEU A 114 0.60 9.17 -3.50
CA LEU A 114 -0.10 8.01 -2.96
C LEU A 114 -1.38 7.72 -3.73
N LEU A 115 -2.14 8.75 -4.11
CA LEU A 115 -3.32 8.60 -4.94
C LEU A 115 -2.96 7.99 -6.30
N LEU A 116 -1.92 8.51 -6.96
CA LEU A 116 -1.47 8.03 -8.26
C LEU A 116 -1.05 6.56 -8.19
N VAL A 117 -0.26 6.17 -7.18
CA VAL A 117 0.18 4.79 -7.01
C VAL A 117 -0.99 3.87 -6.65
N ALA A 118 -1.91 4.30 -5.78
CA ALA A 118 -3.10 3.53 -5.43
C ALA A 118 -3.99 3.28 -6.66
N THR A 119 -4.29 4.33 -7.42
CA THR A 119 -5.08 4.22 -8.65
C THR A 119 -4.36 3.36 -9.69
N GLY A 120 -3.07 3.62 -9.93
CA GLY A 120 -2.27 2.85 -10.88
C GLY A 120 -2.17 1.36 -10.52
N GLY A 121 -1.96 1.05 -9.24
CA GLY A 121 -1.93 -0.32 -8.73
C GLY A 121 -3.27 -1.04 -8.93
N ILE A 122 -4.39 -0.38 -8.61
CA ILE A 122 -5.72 -0.95 -8.83
C ILE A 122 -5.97 -1.23 -10.32
N LEU A 123 -5.64 -0.27 -11.20
CA LEU A 123 -5.80 -0.45 -12.64
C LEU A 123 -4.93 -1.59 -13.19
N LEU A 124 -3.70 -1.73 -12.69
CA LEU A 124 -2.82 -2.84 -13.03
C LEU A 124 -3.40 -4.19 -12.60
N VAL A 125 -3.91 -4.28 -11.36
CA VAL A 125 -4.58 -5.50 -10.87
C VAL A 125 -5.76 -5.87 -11.77
N LEU A 126 -6.64 -4.93 -12.10
CA LEU A 126 -7.80 -5.19 -12.95
C LEU A 126 -7.38 -5.63 -14.36
N GLY A 127 -6.40 -4.96 -14.95
CA GLY A 127 -5.88 -5.28 -16.29
C GLY A 127 -5.12 -6.60 -16.36
N LEU A 128 -4.38 -6.99 -15.30
CA LEU A 128 -3.70 -8.28 -15.20
C LEU A 128 -4.69 -9.41 -14.91
N ALA A 129 -5.63 -9.20 -13.98
CA ALA A 129 -6.66 -10.18 -13.64
C ALA A 129 -7.49 -10.58 -14.86
N GLY A 130 -7.92 -9.62 -15.70
CA GLY A 130 -8.64 -9.92 -16.93
C GLY A 130 -7.81 -10.69 -17.97
N ARG A 131 -6.48 -10.51 -17.99
CA ARG A 131 -5.57 -11.28 -18.86
C ARG A 131 -5.36 -12.70 -18.35
N VAL A 132 -5.14 -12.87 -17.05
CA VAL A 132 -4.93 -14.19 -16.42
C VAL A 132 -6.20 -15.02 -16.49
N TYR A 133 -7.37 -14.45 -16.18
CA TYR A 133 -8.64 -15.15 -16.21
C TYR A 133 -8.93 -15.73 -17.61
N ARG A 134 -8.73 -14.92 -18.66
CA ARG A 134 -8.92 -15.36 -20.05
C ARG A 134 -8.00 -16.52 -20.45
N ARG A 135 -6.76 -16.57 -19.95
CA ARG A 135 -5.81 -17.66 -20.21
C ARG A 135 -6.23 -18.97 -19.54
N VAL A 136 -6.86 -18.91 -18.37
CA VAL A 136 -7.33 -20.10 -17.63
C VAL A 136 -8.67 -20.59 -18.16
N SER A 137 -9.55 -19.69 -18.62
CA SER A 137 -10.89 -20.03 -19.08
C SER A 137 -10.99 -20.43 -20.56
N SER A 138 -9.91 -20.32 -21.33
CA SER A 138 -9.83 -20.87 -22.70
C SER A 138 -9.07 -22.20 -22.63
N PRO A 139 -9.75 -23.36 -22.66
CA PRO A 139 -9.06 -24.62 -22.81
C PRO A 139 -8.36 -24.57 -24.17
N SER A 140 -7.05 -24.82 -24.20
CA SER A 140 -6.35 -25.19 -25.42
C SER A 140 -7.10 -26.35 -26.05
N SER A 141 -7.61 -26.14 -27.26
CA SER A 141 -8.09 -27.21 -28.14
C SER A 141 -6.91 -27.94 -28.77
#